data_AF-A0A412EXE9-F1
#
_entry.id   AF-A0A412EXE9-F1
#
_cell.length_a   1.000
_cell.length_b   1.000
_cell.length_c   1.000
_cell.angle_alpha   90.00
_cell.angle_beta   90.00
_cell.angle_gamma   90.00
#
_symmetry.space_group_name_H-M   'P 1'
#
loop_
_entity.id
_entity.type
_entity.pdbx_description
1 polymer ?
#
loop_
_entity_poly.entity_id
_entity_poly.type
_entity_poly.pdbx_seq_one_letter_code
_entity_poly.pdbx_strand_id
1 'polypeptide(L)'
;MLTFEKILKVFQAYLDDDPLYEVVQTSHGYTLMAWEPHRNDWYSAEIQKTPEDLRNALLGTYANFLEDKITGNDRDLTATETAEIQQRCRELWGKCRET
;
A
#
# COMPACT_ATOMS: atom_id res chain seq x y z
N MET A 1 5.60 -9.66 17.71
CA MET A 1 6.26 -10.02 16.44
C MET A 1 5.39 -9.49 15.31
N LEU A 2 5.96 -8.87 14.28
CA LEU A 2 5.18 -8.42 13.13
C LEU A 2 4.74 -9.66 12.32
N THR A 3 3.49 -9.68 11.86
CA THR A 3 2.96 -10.76 11.00
C THR A 3 2.26 -10.17 9.80
N PHE A 4 2.07 -10.98 8.76
CA PHE A 4 1.36 -10.58 7.55
C PHE A 4 -0.09 -10.19 7.86
N GLU A 5 -0.79 -10.98 8.66
CA GLU A 5 -2.21 -10.77 9.01
C GLU A 5 -2.42 -9.44 9.73
N LYS A 6 -1.46 -9.07 10.60
CA LYS A 6 -1.50 -7.77 11.28
C LYS A 6 -1.34 -6.63 10.30
N ILE A 7 -0.43 -6.75 9.33
CA ILE A 7 -0.23 -5.73 8.30
C ILE A 7 -1.50 -5.61 7.46
N LEU A 8 -2.03 -6.72 6.94
CA LEU A 8 -3.27 -6.71 6.16
C LEU A 8 -4.42 -6.03 6.91
N LYS A 9 -4.58 -6.33 8.20
CA LYS A 9 -5.58 -5.66 9.04
C LYS A 9 -5.38 -4.14 9.15
N VAL A 10 -4.14 -3.67 9.28
CA VAL A 10 -3.82 -2.23 9.36
C VAL A 10 -4.10 -1.51 8.04
N PHE A 11 -3.81 -2.17 6.92
CA PHE A 11 -3.94 -1.60 5.57
C PHE A 11 -5.28 -1.91 4.89
N GLN A 12 -6.19 -2.65 5.53
CA GLN A 12 -7.46 -3.10 4.94
C GLN A 12 -8.25 -1.93 4.35
N ALA A 13 -8.43 -0.84 5.10
CA ALA A 13 -9.21 0.31 4.63
C ALA A 13 -8.58 1.01 3.41
N TYR A 14 -7.27 0.90 3.22
CA TYR A 14 -6.59 1.37 2.01
C TYR A 14 -6.82 0.41 0.85
N LEU A 15 -6.60 -0.89 1.06
CA LEU A 15 -6.79 -1.91 0.02
C LEU A 15 -8.24 -2.02 -0.44
N ASP A 16 -9.21 -1.67 0.41
CA ASP A 16 -10.63 -1.62 0.03
C ASP A 16 -10.97 -0.37 -0.83
N ASP A 17 -10.20 0.72 -0.71
CA ASP A 17 -10.43 2.00 -1.43
C ASP A 17 -9.62 2.06 -2.74
N ASP A 18 -8.49 1.37 -2.82
CA ASP A 18 -7.62 1.33 -3.99
C ASP A 18 -7.86 0.07 -4.85
N PRO A 19 -8.51 0.19 -6.03
CA PRO A 19 -8.79 -0.95 -6.89
C PRO A 19 -7.55 -1.45 -7.66
N LEU A 20 -6.39 -0.80 -7.54
CA LEU A 20 -5.18 -1.17 -8.29
C LEU A 20 -4.38 -2.26 -7.58
N TYR A 21 -4.38 -2.30 -6.25
CA TYR A 21 -3.51 -3.18 -5.48
C TYR A 21 -4.28 -4.24 -4.71
N GLU A 22 -3.89 -5.49 -4.90
CA GLU A 22 -4.39 -6.62 -4.15
C GLU A 22 -3.25 -7.34 -3.44
N VAL A 23 -3.51 -7.85 -2.23
CA VAL A 23 -2.59 -8.78 -1.57
C VAL A 23 -3.25 -10.14 -1.48
N VAL A 24 -2.67 -11.12 -2.16
CA VAL A 24 -3.18 -12.48 -2.21
C VAL A 24 -2.18 -13.45 -1.59
N GLN A 25 -2.69 -14.49 -0.93
CA GLN A 25 -1.86 -15.59 -0.47
C GLN A 25 -1.75 -16.64 -1.57
N THR A 26 -0.52 -16.90 -2.02
CA THR A 26 -0.21 -17.94 -3.02
C THR A 26 0.52 -19.11 -2.37
N SER A 27 0.77 -20.18 -3.13
CA SER A 27 1.65 -21.29 -2.69
C SER A 27 3.09 -20.85 -2.40
N HIS A 28 3.49 -19.66 -2.85
CA HIS A 28 4.83 -19.10 -2.67
C HIS A 28 4.90 -18.01 -1.59
N GLY A 29 3.79 -17.74 -0.90
CA GLY A 29 3.67 -16.71 0.12
C GLY A 29 2.71 -15.58 -0.26
N TYR A 30 2.71 -14.51 0.54
CA TYR A 30 1.93 -13.31 0.26
C TYR A 30 2.54 -12.55 -0.92
N THR A 31 1.69 -12.23 -1.90
CA THR A 31 2.06 -11.56 -3.14
C THR A 31 1.26 -10.29 -3.26
N LEU A 32 1.95 -9.16 -3.46
CA LEU A 32 1.34 -7.90 -3.84
C LEU A 32 1.18 -7.89 -5.36
N MET A 33 -0.05 -7.75 -5.83
CA MET A 33 -0.39 -7.72 -7.24
C MET A 33 -0.91 -6.34 -7.60
N ALA A 34 -0.58 -5.88 -8.81
CA ALA A 34 -0.97 -4.58 -9.32
C ALA A 34 -1.74 -4.73 -10.63
N TRP A 35 -2.97 -4.25 -10.65
CA TRP A 35 -3.91 -4.28 -11.77
C TRP A 35 -3.82 -2.98 -12.57
N GLU A 36 -3.84 -3.07 -13.89
CA GLU A 36 -3.94 -1.90 -14.77
C GLU A 36 -5.33 -1.88 -15.43
N PRO A 37 -6.26 -1.02 -14.96
CA PRO A 37 -7.62 -0.96 -15.47
C PRO A 37 -7.71 -0.71 -16.97
N HIS A 38 -6.79 0.07 -17.55
CA HIS A 38 -6.82 0.40 -18.97
C HIS A 38 -6.46 -0.80 -19.85
N ARG A 39 -5.62 -1.71 -19.34
CA ARG A 39 -5.19 -2.93 -20.04
C ARG A 39 -6.07 -4.12 -19.71
N ASN A 40 -6.84 -4.03 -18.62
CA ASN A 40 -7.59 -5.15 -18.07
C ASN A 40 -6.67 -6.36 -17.84
N ASP A 41 -5.49 -6.10 -17.25
CA ASP A 41 -4.46 -7.11 -17.01
C ASP A 41 -3.62 -6.78 -15.76
N TRP A 42 -3.00 -7.81 -15.21
CA TRP A 42 -2.01 -7.69 -14.13
C TRP A 42 -0.68 -7.26 -14.71
N TYR A 43 -0.08 -6.19 -14.18
CA TYR A 43 1.20 -5.70 -14.66
C TYR A 43 2.36 -5.93 -13.67
N SER A 44 2.07 -6.25 -12.41
CA SER A 44 3.07 -6.70 -11.44
C SER A 44 2.52 -7.76 -10.49
N ALA A 45 3.39 -8.68 -10.06
CA ALA A 45 3.14 -9.67 -9.02
C ALA A 45 4.44 -9.94 -8.25
N GLU A 46 4.53 -9.39 -7.04
CA GLU A 46 5.76 -9.37 -6.25
C GLU A 46 5.57 -10.11 -4.92
N ILE A 47 6.34 -11.20 -4.73
CA ILE A 47 6.33 -11.97 -3.48
C ILE A 47 6.97 -11.14 -2.36
N GLN A 48 6.24 -10.96 -1.28
CA GLN A 48 6.71 -10.28 -0.08
C GLN A 48 7.29 -11.31 0.88
N LYS A 49 8.62 -11.36 0.96
CA LYS A 49 9.35 -12.43 1.67
C LYS A 49 9.18 -12.36 3.18
N THR A 50 8.99 -11.16 3.71
CA THR A 50 8.79 -10.91 5.14
C THR A 50 7.61 -9.98 5.38
N PRO A 51 7.03 -9.98 6.61
CA PRO A 51 6.05 -8.97 7.00
C PRO A 51 6.59 -7.54 6.80
N GLU A 52 7.85 -7.30 7.14
CA GLU A 52 8.48 -5.99 6.94
C GLU A 52 8.51 -5.56 5.47
N ASP A 53 8.78 -6.49 4.55
CA ASP A 53 8.74 -6.23 3.10
C ASP A 53 7.33 -5.82 2.67
N LEU A 54 6.30 -6.59 3.07
CA LEU A 54 4.90 -6.28 2.73
C LEU A 54 4.49 -4.91 3.26
N ARG A 55 4.82 -4.59 4.52
CA ARG A 55 4.50 -3.28 5.11
C ARG A 55 5.15 -2.15 4.32
N ASN A 56 6.42 -2.30 3.94
CA ASN A 56 7.14 -1.25 3.22
C ASN A 56 6.57 -1.06 1.81
N ALA A 57 6.22 -2.15 1.11
CA ALA A 57 5.57 -2.09 -0.19
C ALA A 57 4.19 -1.42 -0.09
N LEU A 58 3.37 -1.79 0.90
CA LEU A 58 2.05 -1.18 1.12
C LEU A 58 2.13 0.30 1.52
N LEU A 59 3.15 0.72 2.27
CA LEU A 59 3.36 2.14 2.57
C LEU A 59 3.72 2.95 1.32
N GLY A 60 4.52 2.38 0.41
CA GLY A 60 4.85 3.02 -0.86
C GLY A 60 3.62 3.19 -1.75
N THR A 61 2.87 2.11 -1.94
CA THR A 61 1.65 2.13 -2.77
C THR A 61 0.56 3.02 -2.16
N TYR A 62 0.37 3.00 -0.84
CA TYR A 62 -0.54 3.92 -0.14
C TYR A 62 -0.14 5.39 -0.30
N ALA A 63 1.16 5.72 -0.25
CA ALA A 63 1.62 7.08 -0.47
C ALA A 63 1.27 7.56 -1.89
N ASN A 64 1.53 6.73 -2.90
CA ASN A 64 1.17 7.03 -4.28
C ASN A 64 -0.35 7.18 -4.44
N PHE A 65 -1.15 6.29 -3.86
CA PHE A 65 -2.61 6.38 -3.89
C PHE A 65 -3.13 7.71 -3.31
N LEU A 66 -2.55 8.17 -2.20
CA LEU A 66 -2.92 9.46 -1.62
C LEU A 66 -2.48 10.64 -2.48
N GLU A 67 -1.28 10.56 -3.06
CA GLU A 67 -0.79 11.55 -4.00
C GLU A 67 -1.75 11.71 -5.17
N ASP A 68 -2.08 10.62 -5.87
CA ASP A 68 -3.01 10.57 -6.99
C ASP A 68 -4.39 11.15 -6.60
N LYS A 69 -4.90 10.80 -5.41
CA LYS A 69 -6.20 11.29 -4.91
C LYS A 69 -6.20 12.79 -4.62
N ILE A 70 -5.06 13.36 -4.20
CA ILE A 70 -4.91 14.78 -3.86
C ILE A 70 -4.64 15.64 -5.10
N THR A 71 -3.81 15.13 -6.01
CA THR A 71 -3.37 15.86 -7.20
C THR A 71 -4.29 15.63 -8.40
N GLY A 72 -5.07 14.56 -8.40
CA GLY A 72 -5.80 14.09 -9.58
C GLY A 72 -4.87 13.62 -10.70
N ASN A 73 -3.59 13.38 -10.41
CA ASN A 73 -2.52 13.15 -11.38
C ASN A 73 -2.26 14.30 -12.36
N ASP A 74 -2.75 15.51 -12.04
CA ASP A 74 -2.66 16.69 -12.92
C ASP A 74 -1.57 17.70 -12.48
N ARG A 75 -0.97 17.50 -11.31
CA ARG A 75 0.02 18.42 -10.70
C ARG A 75 0.89 17.71 -9.68
N ASP A 76 1.97 18.38 -9.28
CA ASP A 76 2.81 17.93 -8.18
C ASP A 76 2.17 18.24 -6.81
N LEU A 77 2.62 17.50 -5.79
CA LEU A 77 2.32 17.78 -4.38
C LEU A 77 2.96 19.09 -3.93
N THR A 78 2.21 19.84 -3.13
CA THR A 78 2.78 20.92 -2.32
C THR A 78 3.52 20.35 -1.10
N ALA A 79 4.43 21.13 -0.51
CA ALA A 79 5.16 20.72 0.69
C ALA A 79 4.22 20.34 1.87
N THR A 80 3.07 20.99 1.98
CA THR A 80 2.07 20.69 3.01
C THR A 80 1.42 19.33 2.76
N GLU A 81 1.02 19.03 1.52
CA GLU A 81 0.42 17.74 1.16
C GLU A 81 1.44 16.59 1.29
N THR A 82 2.70 16.81 0.89
CA THR A 82 3.79 15.84 1.15
C THR A 82 3.93 15.53 2.64
N ALA A 83 3.90 16.56 3.50
CA ALA A 83 4.01 16.37 4.94
C ALA A 83 2.81 15.60 5.52
N GLU A 84 1.60 15.84 4.99
CA GLU A 84 0.39 15.13 5.37
C GLU A 84 0.46 13.64 5.00
N ILE A 85 0.83 13.31 3.75
CA ILE A 85 1.00 11.93 3.30
C ILE A 85 2.03 11.20 4.19
N GLN A 86 3.17 11.83 4.44
CA GLN A 86 4.20 11.27 5.32
C GLN A 86 3.68 11.02 6.75
N GLN A 87 2.84 11.92 7.26
CA GLN A 87 2.22 11.75 8.58
C GLN A 87 1.28 10.54 8.62
N ARG A 88 0.41 10.39 7.60
CA ARG A 88 -0.49 9.23 7.49
C ARG A 88 0.27 7.92 7.34
N CYS A 89 1.37 7.90 6.59
CA CYS A 89 2.26 6.75 6.48
C CYS A 89 2.90 6.38 7.84
N ARG A 90 3.36 7.38 8.62
CA ARG A 90 3.89 7.15 9.97
C ARG A 90 2.86 6.55 10.91
N GLU A 91 1.61 6.97 10.82
CA GLU A 91 0.51 6.43 11.63
C GLU A 91 0.24 4.95 11.33
N LEU A 92 0.14 4.57 10.05
CA LEU A 92 -0.01 3.17 9.67
C LEU A 92 1.20 2.33 10.10
N TRP A 93 2.42 2.87 9.91
CA TRP A 93 3.64 2.20 10.37
C TRP A 93 3.64 1.99 11.89
N GLY A 94 3.16 2.98 12.67
CA GLY A 94 3.00 2.89 14.12
C GLY A 94 2.01 1.81 14.53
N LYS A 95 0.83 1.76 13.89
CA LYS A 95 -0.20 0.73 14.13
C LYS A 95 0.32 -0.69 13.88
N CYS A 96 1.23 -0.88 12.92
CA CYS A 96 1.88 -2.18 12.73
C CYS A 96 2.74 -2.63 13.93
N ARG A 97 3.22 -1.72 14.78
CA ARG A 97 4.04 -2.04 15.96
C ARG A 97 3.23 -2.34 17.22
N GLU A 98 2.06 -1.75 17.39
CA GLU A 98 1.22 -1.87 18.59
C GLU A 98 0.59 -3.26 18.71
N THR A 99 0.89 -3.99 19.79
CA THR A 99 0.60 -5.42 20.05
C THR A 99 -0.84 -5.83 19.83
#